data_AF-A0A2N0NDD9-F1
#
_entry.id   AF-A0A2N0NDD9-F1
#
_cell.length_a   1.000
_cell.length_b   1.000
_cell.length_c   1.000
_cell.angle_alpha   90.00
_cell.angle_beta   90.00
_cell.angle_gamma   90.00
#
_symmetry.space_group_name_H-M   'P 1'
#
loop_
_entity.id
_entity.type
_entity.pdbx_description
1 polymer ?
#
loop_
_entity_poly.entity_id
_entity_poly.type
_entity_poly.pdbx_seq_one_letter_code
_entity_poly.pdbx_strand_id
1 'polypeptide(L)'
;MKKGKTIVKYFKSHQVPSAILKRYQNSNYDKKISLKLPVKTRWRSSAICLNSLQLNQLAIELTITELSRNQTVRIDDDVKSIILDDGFWKDVDNLLKVLNELVIGISIFESDTPCLSKVVDWYYNQLESS
;
A
#
# COMPACT_ATOMS: atom_id res chain seq x y z
N MET A 1 -5.61 -5.58 -6.21
CA MET A 1 -4.62 -6.26 -5.33
C MET A 1 -3.45 -6.96 -6.06
N LYS A 2 -3.66 -7.68 -7.18
CA LYS A 2 -2.55 -8.37 -7.89
C LYS A 2 -1.40 -7.41 -8.26
N LYS A 3 -1.71 -6.26 -8.88
CA LYS A 3 -0.75 -5.19 -9.23
C LYS A 3 0.13 -4.75 -8.05
N GLY A 4 -0.49 -4.30 -6.94
CA GLY A 4 0.26 -3.88 -5.75
C GLY A 4 1.14 -5.00 -5.15
N LYS A 5 0.67 -6.25 -5.15
CA LYS A 5 1.49 -7.40 -4.72
C LYS A 5 2.70 -7.61 -5.63
N THR A 6 2.57 -7.41 -6.93
CA THR A 6 3.68 -7.49 -7.90
C THR A 6 4.75 -6.45 -7.57
N ILE A 7 4.37 -5.19 -7.33
CA ILE A 7 5.29 -4.12 -6.92
C ILE A 7 6.07 -4.53 -5.66
N VAL A 8 5.35 -4.91 -4.59
CA VAL A 8 6.00 -5.28 -3.32
C VAL A 8 6.95 -6.47 -3.51
N LYS A 9 6.56 -7.47 -4.31
CA LYS A 9 7.43 -8.61 -4.62
C LYS A 9 8.69 -8.18 -5.36
N TYR A 10 8.58 -7.29 -6.34
CA TYR A 10 9.73 -6.81 -7.11
C TYR A 10 10.79 -6.20 -6.19
N PHE A 11 10.42 -5.23 -5.36
CA PHE A 11 11.36 -4.59 -4.43
C PHE A 11 11.90 -5.54 -3.36
N LYS A 12 11.15 -6.57 -2.94
CA LYS A 12 11.65 -7.56 -1.98
C LYS A 12 12.59 -8.61 -2.57
N SER A 13 12.43 -8.91 -3.87
CA SER A 13 13.23 -9.93 -4.57
C SER A 13 14.50 -9.37 -5.20
N HIS A 14 14.57 -8.05 -5.43
CA HIS A 14 15.71 -7.42 -6.08
C HIS A 14 16.50 -6.55 -5.11
N GLN A 15 17.76 -6.89 -4.89
CA GLN A 15 18.64 -6.20 -3.93
C GLN A 15 18.92 -4.74 -4.33
N VAL A 16 19.17 -4.47 -5.61
CA VAL A 16 19.51 -3.12 -6.09
C VAL A 16 18.32 -2.15 -5.95
N PRO A 17 17.11 -2.45 -6.47
CA PRO A 17 15.93 -1.63 -6.21
C PRO A 17 15.62 -1.47 -4.73
N SER A 18 15.79 -2.52 -3.90
CA SER A 18 15.58 -2.39 -2.45
C SER A 18 16.56 -1.40 -1.81
N ALA A 19 17.82 -1.37 -2.24
CA ALA A 19 18.84 -0.50 -1.67
C ALA A 19 18.56 0.97 -2.05
N ILE A 20 18.22 1.22 -3.32
CA ILE A 20 17.86 2.55 -3.81
C ILE A 20 16.60 3.06 -3.12
N LEU A 21 15.57 2.22 -2.97
CA LEU A 21 14.36 2.58 -2.24
C LEU A 21 14.68 3.03 -0.81
N LYS A 22 15.52 2.28 -0.08
CA LYS A 22 15.93 2.65 1.29
C LYS A 22 16.68 3.98 1.32
N ARG A 23 17.49 4.27 0.29
CA ARG A 23 18.19 5.55 0.15
C ARG A 23 17.19 6.70 0.01
N TYR A 24 16.22 6.58 -0.90
CA TYR A 24 15.17 7.58 -1.07
C TYR A 24 14.26 7.70 0.14
N GLN A 25 13.98 6.61 0.85
CA GLN A 25 13.21 6.66 2.09
C GLN A 25 13.90 7.50 3.17
N ASN A 26 15.20 7.28 3.36
CA ASN A 26 15.99 8.06 4.30
C ASN A 26 16.04 9.54 3.91
N SER A 27 16.23 9.84 2.62
CA SER A 27 16.33 11.23 2.15
C SER A 27 15.02 12.01 2.21
N ASN A 28 13.87 11.36 1.96
CA ASN A 28 12.58 12.06 1.87
C ASN A 28 11.75 12.03 3.17
N TYR A 29 11.90 11.01 4.00
CA TYR A 29 11.01 10.79 5.14
C TYR A 29 11.71 10.66 6.49
N ASP A 30 13.04 10.62 6.51
CA ASP A 30 13.87 10.31 7.70
C ASP A 30 13.48 9.01 8.42
N LYS A 31 12.75 8.12 7.72
CA LYS A 31 12.28 6.83 8.25
C LYS A 31 12.18 5.78 7.16
N LYS A 32 12.49 4.53 7.52
CA LYS A 32 12.40 3.38 6.63
C LYS A 32 11.02 2.73 6.75
N ILE A 33 10.15 2.97 5.78
CA ILE A 33 8.82 2.35 5.75
C ILE A 33 8.91 1.04 4.98
N SER A 34 8.82 -0.09 5.69
CA SER A 34 8.91 -1.40 5.05
C SER A 34 7.67 -1.71 4.20
N LEU A 35 7.89 -2.20 2.97
CA LEU A 35 6.83 -2.72 2.11
C LEU A 35 6.29 -4.06 2.66
N LYS A 36 4.97 -4.17 2.79
CA LYS A 36 4.31 -5.32 3.43
C LYS A 36 3.58 -6.17 2.40
N LEU A 37 3.80 -7.49 2.44
CA LEU A 37 3.08 -8.43 1.58
C LEU A 37 1.76 -8.82 2.26
N PRO A 38 0.67 -8.96 1.49
CA PRO A 38 -0.59 -9.44 2.04
C PRO A 38 -0.52 -10.94 2.35
N VAL A 39 -1.15 -11.34 3.45
CA VAL A 39 -1.29 -12.71 3.93
C VAL A 39 -2.65 -13.25 3.52
N LYS A 40 -2.71 -14.47 2.98
CA LYS A 40 -3.95 -15.06 2.42
C LYS A 40 -5.11 -15.13 3.42
N THR A 41 -4.82 -15.39 4.69
CA THR A 41 -5.83 -15.71 5.73
C THR A 41 -6.35 -14.49 6.48
N ARG A 42 -5.80 -13.29 6.27
CA ARG A 42 -6.19 -12.07 7.00
C ARG A 42 -6.52 -10.97 6.01
N TRP A 43 -7.80 -10.68 5.81
CA TRP A 43 -8.26 -9.69 4.84
C TRP A 43 -7.62 -8.30 5.06
N ARG A 44 -7.46 -7.87 6.33
CA ARG A 44 -6.79 -6.61 6.74
C ARG A 44 -5.37 -6.48 6.18
N SER A 45 -4.67 -7.59 5.94
CA SER A 45 -3.31 -7.57 5.40
C SER A 45 -3.24 -6.96 3.98
N SER A 46 -4.33 -6.99 3.23
CA SER A 46 -4.44 -6.32 1.93
C SER A 46 -4.43 -4.80 2.09
N ALA A 47 -5.21 -4.26 3.05
CA ALA A 47 -5.20 -2.84 3.39
C ALA A 47 -3.81 -2.40 3.87
N ILE A 48 -3.16 -3.20 4.73
CA ILE A 48 -1.81 -2.95 5.21
C ILE A 48 -0.78 -2.93 4.06
N CYS A 49 -0.92 -3.84 3.09
CA CYS A 49 -0.07 -3.87 1.89
C CYS A 49 -0.23 -2.58 1.09
N LEU A 50 -1.47 -2.20 0.78
CA LEU A 50 -1.77 -0.99 -0.01
C LEU A 50 -1.30 0.27 0.71
N ASN A 51 -1.54 0.38 2.02
CA ASN A 51 -1.07 1.51 2.82
C ASN A 51 0.45 1.62 2.80
N SER A 52 1.17 0.48 2.89
CA SER A 52 2.63 0.48 2.78
C SER A 52 3.14 0.91 1.39
N LEU A 53 2.35 0.69 0.32
CA LEU A 53 2.68 1.17 -1.02
C LEU A 53 2.45 2.67 -1.12
N GLN A 54 1.29 3.16 -0.68
CA GLN A 54 0.94 4.59 -0.73
C GLN A 54 1.94 5.44 0.06
N LEU A 55 2.31 5.01 1.27
CA LEU A 55 3.33 5.69 2.08
C LEU A 55 4.72 5.74 1.44
N ASN A 56 4.98 4.85 0.47
CA ASN A 56 6.25 4.77 -0.25
C ASN A 56 6.17 5.23 -1.70
N GLN A 57 5.04 5.78 -2.15
CA GLN A 57 4.78 6.07 -3.56
C GLN A 57 5.91 6.91 -4.19
N LEU A 58 6.21 8.08 -3.63
CA LEU A 58 7.25 8.97 -4.15
C LEU A 58 8.63 8.27 -4.16
N ALA A 59 9.01 7.56 -3.10
CA ALA A 59 10.29 6.84 -3.08
C ALA A 59 10.35 5.70 -4.11
N ILE A 60 9.22 5.03 -4.39
CA ILE A 60 9.09 4.01 -5.43
C ILE A 60 9.26 4.64 -6.81
N GLU A 61 8.58 5.74 -7.09
CA GLU A 61 8.66 6.47 -8.36
C GLU A 61 10.08 7.00 -8.63
N LEU A 62 10.73 7.59 -7.62
CA LEU A 62 12.12 8.04 -7.71
C LEU A 62 13.07 6.88 -7.99
N THR A 63 12.87 5.74 -7.31
CA THR A 63 13.69 4.53 -7.52
C THR A 63 13.58 4.01 -8.95
N ILE A 64 12.37 3.92 -9.49
CA ILE A 64 12.15 3.46 -10.87
C ILE A 64 12.71 4.44 -11.89
N THR A 65 12.62 5.74 -11.60
CA THR A 65 13.20 6.79 -12.47
C THR A 65 14.72 6.70 -12.52
N GLU A 66 15.38 6.52 -11.38
CA GLU A 66 16.84 6.31 -11.33
C GLU A 66 17.26 5.02 -12.03
N LEU A 67 16.58 3.91 -11.74
CA LEU A 67 16.86 2.63 -12.39
C LEU A 67 16.65 2.70 -13.91
N SER A 68 15.68 3.47 -14.39
CA SER A 68 15.44 3.65 -15.82
C SER A 68 16.56 4.44 -16.51
N ARG A 69 17.27 5.30 -15.77
CA ARG A 69 18.45 6.03 -16.28
C ARG A 69 19.71 5.17 -16.25
N ASN A 70 19.84 4.33 -15.23
CA ASN A 70 20.96 3.41 -15.08
C ASN A 70 20.70 2.12 -15.88
N GLN A 71 21.18 2.07 -17.13
CA GLN A 71 21.00 0.95 -18.07
C GLN A 71 21.54 -0.41 -17.59
N THR A 72 22.19 -0.47 -16.44
CA THR A 72 22.79 -1.68 -15.86
C THR A 72 21.79 -2.59 -15.16
N VAL A 73 20.60 -2.09 -14.77
CA VAL A 73 19.59 -2.88 -14.07
C VAL A 73 18.30 -2.91 -14.88
N ARG A 74 17.96 -4.09 -15.40
CA ARG A 74 16.71 -4.29 -16.12
C ARG A 74 15.53 -4.26 -15.14
N ILE A 75 14.61 -3.34 -15.36
CA ILE A 75 13.32 -3.28 -14.66
C ILE A 75 12.34 -4.16 -15.44
N ASP A 76 11.48 -4.87 -14.72
CA ASP A 76 10.34 -5.55 -15.33
C ASP A 76 9.35 -4.52 -15.90
N ASP A 77 9.07 -4.60 -17.21
CA ASP A 77 8.21 -3.65 -17.92
C ASP A 77 6.78 -3.63 -17.34
N ASP A 78 6.31 -4.76 -16.80
CA ASP A 78 5.02 -4.84 -16.10
C ASP A 78 5.06 -4.04 -14.79
N VAL A 79 6.15 -4.12 -14.04
CA VAL A 79 6.29 -3.36 -12.78
C VAL A 79 6.38 -1.86 -13.06
N LYS A 80 7.14 -1.49 -14.09
CA LYS A 80 7.32 -0.10 -14.50
C LYS A 80 6.00 0.51 -14.97
N SER A 81 5.26 -0.17 -15.83
CA SER A 81 3.97 0.31 -16.34
C SER A 81 2.95 0.50 -15.22
N ILE A 82 2.91 -0.39 -14.22
CA ILE A 82 2.01 -0.24 -13.06
C ILE A 82 2.40 0.97 -12.21
N ILE A 83 3.70 1.21 -11.97
CA ILE A 83 4.16 2.30 -11.08
C ILE A 83 3.95 3.67 -11.72
N LEU A 84 4.03 3.78 -13.05
CA LEU A 84 3.81 5.02 -13.79
C LEU A 84 2.33 5.26 -14.16
N ASP A 85 1.43 4.37 -13.75
CA ASP A 85 -0.01 4.48 -13.97
C ASP A 85 -0.65 5.30 -12.84
N ASP A 86 -0.93 6.58 -13.09
CA ASP A 86 -1.62 7.46 -12.12
C ASP A 86 -3.01 6.93 -11.73
N GLY A 87 -3.68 6.22 -12.65
CA GLY A 87 -4.96 5.56 -12.39
C GLY A 87 -4.84 4.50 -11.32
N PHE A 88 -3.75 3.72 -11.34
CA PHE A 88 -3.47 2.73 -10.30
C PHE A 88 -3.34 3.38 -8.91
N TRP A 89 -2.61 4.49 -8.79
CA TRP A 89 -2.44 5.16 -7.49
C TRP A 89 -3.74 5.77 -6.98
N LYS A 90 -4.55 6.35 -7.87
CA LYS A 90 -5.89 6.84 -7.54
C LYS A 90 -6.81 5.72 -7.06
N ASP A 91 -6.77 4.56 -7.73
CA ASP A 91 -7.54 3.38 -7.31
C ASP A 91 -7.07 2.86 -5.95
N VAL A 92 -5.77 2.88 -5.68
CA VAL A 92 -5.21 2.52 -4.37
C VAL A 92 -5.70 3.46 -3.27
N ASP A 93 -5.70 4.76 -3.52
CA ASP A 93 -6.20 5.76 -2.56
C ASP A 93 -7.69 5.57 -2.26
N ASN A 94 -8.51 5.45 -3.30
CA ASN A 94 -9.95 5.22 -3.17
C ASN A 94 -10.25 3.92 -2.42
N LEU A 95 -9.55 2.85 -2.77
CA LEU A 95 -9.72 1.55 -2.10
C LEU A 95 -9.27 1.60 -0.63
N LEU A 96 -8.21 2.34 -0.32
CA LEU A 96 -7.72 2.49 1.05
C LEU A 96 -8.70 3.26 1.93
N LYS A 97 -9.37 4.29 1.41
CA LYS A 97 -10.44 5.00 2.13
C LYS A 97 -11.52 4.02 2.60
N VAL A 98 -12.08 3.24 1.68
CA VAL A 98 -13.10 2.23 2.01
C VAL A 98 -12.57 1.17 2.97
N LEU A 99 -11.38 0.63 2.71
CA LEU A 99 -10.81 -0.42 3.56
C LEU A 99 -10.50 0.08 4.97
N ASN A 100 -10.07 1.32 5.14
CA ASN A 100 -9.80 1.89 6.46
C ASN A 100 -11.08 2.04 7.28
N GLU A 101 -12.17 2.49 6.67
CA GLU A 101 -13.48 2.56 7.35
C GLU A 101 -13.95 1.18 7.80
N LEU A 102 -13.87 0.18 6.92
CA LEU A 102 -14.21 -1.20 7.27
C LEU A 102 -13.33 -1.76 8.40
N VAL A 103 -12.04 -1.39 8.43
CA VAL A 103 -11.14 -1.76 9.52
C VAL A 103 -11.58 -1.16 10.84
N ILE A 104 -12.07 0.08 10.86
CA ILE A 104 -12.60 0.74 12.06
C ILE A 104 -13.86 0.00 12.54
N GLY A 105 -14.84 -0.20 11.66
CA GLY A 105 -16.10 -0.87 12.00
C GLY A 105 -15.90 -2.29 12.56
N ILE A 106 -15.04 -3.08 11.92
CA ILE A 106 -14.71 -4.43 12.41
C ILE A 106 -13.94 -4.37 13.73
N SER A 107 -13.06 -3.38 13.95
CA SER A 107 -12.36 -3.25 15.23
C SER A 107 -13.31 -2.89 16.38
N ILE A 108 -14.39 -2.14 16.11
CA ILE A 108 -15.47 -1.88 17.09
C ILE A 108 -16.19 -3.19 17.42
N PHE A 109 -16.52 -3.97 16.39
CA PHE A 109 -17.21 -5.26 16.54
C PHE A 109 -16.37 -6.30 17.30
N GLU A 110 -15.07 -6.38 17.02
CA GLU A 110 -14.12 -7.31 17.64
C GLU A 110 -13.67 -6.85 19.05
N SER A 111 -14.13 -5.69 19.54
CA SER A 111 -13.71 -5.16 20.85
C SER A 111 -14.28 -5.98 22.02
N ASP A 112 -13.57 -5.97 23.15
CA ASP A 112 -13.95 -6.69 24.38
C ASP A 112 -15.28 -6.22 25.01
N THR A 113 -15.85 -5.13 24.49
CA THR A 113 -17.21 -4.66 24.83
C THR A 113 -18.05 -4.59 23.56
N PRO A 114 -18.48 -5.75 23.01
CA PRO A 114 -19.22 -5.78 21.75
C PRO A 114 -20.58 -5.13 21.97
N CYS A 115 -20.74 -3.93 21.43
CA CYS A 115 -21.97 -3.16 21.52
C CYS A 115 -22.54 -3.06 20.11
N LEU A 116 -23.46 -3.96 19.76
CA LEU A 116 -24.04 -4.06 18.42
C LEU A 116 -24.67 -2.73 17.98
N SER A 117 -25.23 -1.96 18.91
CA SER A 117 -25.75 -0.61 18.64
C SER A 117 -24.66 0.33 18.12
N LYS A 118 -23.44 0.31 18.65
CA LYS A 118 -22.32 1.12 18.15
C LYS A 118 -21.92 0.76 16.72
N VAL A 119 -22.09 -0.50 16.32
CA VAL A 119 -21.81 -0.96 14.95
C VAL A 119 -22.89 -0.46 13.99
N VAL A 120 -24.16 -0.50 14.40
CA VAL A 120 -25.28 0.08 13.64
C VAL A 120 -25.10 1.59 13.49
N ASP A 121 -24.74 2.30 14.57
CA ASP A 121 -24.48 3.74 14.54
C ASP A 121 -23.28 4.07 13.63
N TRP A 122 -22.21 3.28 13.65
CA TRP A 122 -21.08 3.45 12.75
C TRP A 122 -21.48 3.27 11.28
N TYR A 123 -22.27 2.24 10.96
CA TYR A 123 -22.69 1.96 9.58
C TYR A 123 -23.43 3.16 8.95
N TYR A 124 -24.45 3.67 9.64
CA TYR A 124 -25.26 4.79 9.14
C TYR A 124 -24.49 6.11 9.09
N ASN A 125 -23.59 6.35 10.05
CA ASN A 125 -22.92 7.65 10.16
C ASN A 125 -21.59 7.76 9.39
N GLN A 126 -20.93 6.65 9.08
CA GLN A 126 -19.61 6.64 8.45
C GLN A 126 -19.58 5.92 7.10
N LEU A 127 -20.30 4.81 6.95
CA LEU A 127 -20.22 3.99 5.74
C LEU A 127 -21.25 4.40 4.68
N GLU A 128 -22.49 4.69 5.08
CA GLU A 128 -23.56 5.09 4.14
C GLU A 128 -23.49 6.58 3.74
N SER A 129 -22.80 7.39 4.54
CA SER A 129 -22.59 8.82 4.31
C SER A 129 -21.32 9.17 3.51
N SER A 130 -20.48 8.19 3.19
CA SER A 130 -19.22 8.31 2.43
C SER A 130 -19.38 8.00 0.95
#